data_AF-A0A1Z3CF33-F1
#
_entry.id   AF-A0A1Z3CF33-F1
#
_cell.length_a   1.000
_cell.length_b   1.000
_cell.length_c   1.000
_cell.angle_alpha   90.00
_cell.angle_beta   90.00
_cell.angle_gamma   90.00
#
_symmetry.space_group_name_H-M   'P 1'
#
loop_
_entity.id
_entity.type
_entity.pdbx_description
1 polymer ?
#
loop_
_entity_poly.entity_id
_entity_poly.type
_entity_poly.pdbx_seq_one_letter_code
_entity_poly.pdbx_strand_id
1 'polypeptide(L)' 'MEILEIYNLIKENEEETIKEEDEKLEELFGELNDEQLLFLSNLRFKYFRLGSEIIESIKNFRKESKNTT' A
#
# COMPACT_ATOMS: atom_id res chain seq x y z
N MET A 1 -7.13 -13.84 -6.00
CA MET A 1 -6.86 -12.45 -6.38
C MET A 1 -5.45 -12.15 -5.91
N GLU A 2 -4.54 -11.92 -6.85
CA GLU A 2 -3.14 -11.64 -6.54
C GLU A 2 -3.04 -10.31 -5.77
N ILE A 3 -2.03 -10.15 -4.90
CA ILE A 3 -1.82 -8.92 -4.10
C ILE A 3 -1.84 -7.67 -4.99
N LEU A 4 -1.29 -7.78 -6.20
CA LEU A 4 -1.27 -6.70 -7.18
C LEU A 4 -2.68 -6.30 -7.66
N GLU A 5 -3.56 -7.27 -7.89
CA GLU A 5 -4.95 -7.01 -8.31
C GLU A 5 -5.73 -6.28 -7.21
N ILE A 6 -5.54 -6.71 -5.95
CA ILE A 6 -6.18 -6.05 -4.78
C ILE A 6 -5.66 -4.63 -4.64
N TYR A 7 -4.34 -4.44 -4.77
CA TYR A 7 -3.73 -3.12 -4.70
C TYR A 7 -4.29 -2.19 -5.77
N ASN A 8 -4.38 -2.65 -7.02
CA ASN A 8 -4.88 -1.84 -8.12
C ASN A 8 -6.34 -1.42 -7.88
N LEU A 9 -7.19 -2.34 -7.40
CA LEU A 9 -8.58 -2.03 -7.08
C LEU A 9 -8.71 -1.00 -5.95
N ILE A 10 -7.87 -1.08 -4.90
CA ILE A 10 -7.85 -0.07 -3.84
C ILE A 10 -7.33 1.25 -4.38
N LYS A 11 -6.25 1.23 -5.16
CA LYS A 11 -5.65 2.44 -5.75
C LYS A 11 -6.66 3.19 -6.62
N GLU A 12 -7.45 2.49 -7.42
CA GLU A 12 -8.51 3.08 -8.25
C GLU A 12 -9.60 3.72 -7.39
N ASN A 13 -10.01 3.06 -6.30
CA ASN A 13 -11.03 3.60 -5.39
C ASN A 13 -10.54 4.80 -4.57
N GLU A 14 -9.24 4.87 -4.29
CA GLU A 14 -8.61 5.91 -3.46
C GLU A 14 -7.86 6.95 -4.31
N GLU A 15 -8.14 7.04 -5.62
CA GLU A 15 -7.41 7.91 -6.55
C GLU A 15 -7.42 9.38 -6.11
N GLU A 16 -8.56 9.88 -5.62
CA GLU A 16 -8.71 11.25 -5.15
C GLU A 16 -7.89 11.52 -3.89
N THR A 17 -7.89 10.60 -2.93
CA THR A 17 -7.05 10.70 -1.72
C THR A 17 -5.56 10.68 -2.06
N ILE A 18 -5.15 9.83 -3.01
CA ILE A 18 -3.76 9.80 -3.48
C ILE A 18 -3.36 11.13 -4.13
N LYS A 19 -4.24 11.74 -4.91
CA LYS A 19 -4.01 13.08 -5.50
C LYS A 19 -3.87 14.15 -4.43
N GLU A 20 -4.75 14.18 -3.44
CA GLU A 20 -4.66 15.13 -2.33
C GLU A 20 -3.37 14.98 -1.52
N GLU A 21 -2.87 13.74 -1.35
CA GLU A 21 -1.57 13.49 -0.71
C GLU A 21 -0.40 14.02 -1.55
N ASP A 22 -0.44 13.78 -2.87
CA ASP A 22 0.60 14.26 -3.79
C ASP A 22 0.61 15.80 -3.85
N GLU A 23 -0.56 16.46 -3.86
CA GLU A 23 -0.67 17.93 -3.78
C GLU A 23 -0.09 18.50 -2.47
N LYS A 24 -0.32 17.84 -1.33
CA LYS A 24 0.27 18.24 -0.04
C LYS A 24 1.79 18.07 -0.03
N LEU A 25 2.31 17.05 -0.70
CA LEU A 25 3.75 16.88 -0.86
C LEU A 25 4.33 17.98 -1.75
N GLU A 26 3.64 18.36 -2.82
CA GLU A 26 4.04 19.46 -3.70
C GLU A 26 4.04 20.82 -2.99
N GLU A 27 3.08 21.06 -2.09
CA GLU A 27 3.06 22.27 -1.27
C GLU A 27 4.32 22.39 -0.38
N LEU A 28 4.82 21.26 0.13
CA LEU A 28 5.95 21.22 1.05
C LEU A 28 7.31 21.20 0.34
N PHE A 29 7.41 20.50 -0.79
CA PHE A 29 8.68 20.18 -1.45
C PHE A 29 8.81 20.76 -2.86
N GLY A 30 7.78 21.42 -3.38
CA GLY A 30 7.67 21.87 -4.76
C GLY A 30 7.14 20.78 -5.69
N GLU A 31 6.89 21.17 -6.95
CA GLU A 31 6.35 20.29 -8.00
C GLU A 31 7.17 18.99 -8.12
N LEU A 32 6.47 17.86 -8.11
CA LEU A 32 7.10 16.54 -8.17
C LEU A 32 7.38 16.17 -9.62
N ASN A 33 8.59 15.70 -9.90
CA ASN A 33 8.93 15.17 -11.21
C ASN A 33 8.50 13.70 -11.36
N ASP A 34 8.53 13.21 -12.61
CA ASP A 34 8.13 11.84 -12.95
C ASP A 34 8.87 10.75 -12.14
N GLU A 35 10.15 10.94 -11.85
CA GLU A 35 10.95 9.98 -11.06
C GLU A 35 10.47 9.93 -9.60
N GLN A 36 10.15 11.08 -9.03
CA GLN A 36 9.61 11.19 -7.67
C GLN A 36 8.19 10.62 -7.58
N LEU A 37 7.33 10.90 -8.56
CA LEU A 37 5.98 10.31 -8.63
C LEU A 37 6.05 8.78 -8.76
N LEU A 38 6.95 8.27 -9.60
CA LEU A 38 7.19 6.84 -9.73
C LEU A 38 7.70 6.23 -8.41
N PHE A 39 8.62 6.92 -7.73
CA PHE A 39 9.11 6.51 -6.43
C PHE A 39 7.99 6.41 -5.39
N LEU A 40 7.12 7.42 -5.30
CA LEU A 40 5.98 7.43 -4.38
C LEU A 40 4.99 6.32 -4.69
N SER A 41 4.65 6.09 -5.97
CA SER A 41 3.79 4.98 -6.39
C SER A 41 4.39 3.61 -5.98
N ASN A 42 5.69 3.43 -6.17
CA ASN A 42 6.38 2.21 -5.75
C ASN A 42 6.42 2.05 -4.23
N LEU A 43 6.59 3.16 -3.50
CA LEU A 43 6.61 3.17 -2.04
C LEU A 43 5.25 2.77 -1.47
N ARG A 44 4.16 3.33 -2.01
CA ARG A 44 2.77 2.97 -1.66
C ARG A 44 2.53 1.46 -1.83
N PHE A 45 2.92 0.90 -2.97
CA PHE A 45 2.79 -0.55 -3.20
C PHE A 45 3.60 -1.40 -2.22
N LYS A 46 4.84 -1.02 -1.92
CA LYS A 46 5.71 -1.74 -0.97
C LYS A 46 5.07 -1.81 0.42
N TYR A 47 4.55 -0.69 0.92
CA TYR A 47 3.91 -0.67 2.24
C TYR A 47 2.59 -1.44 2.27
N PHE A 48 1.78 -1.33 1.22
CA PHE A 48 0.56 -2.14 1.09
C PHE A 48 0.86 -3.64 1.15
N ARG A 49 1.86 -4.08 0.38
CA ARG A 49 2.30 -5.47 0.34
C ARG A 49 2.80 -5.93 1.71
N LEU A 50 3.66 -5.14 2.36
CA LEU A 50 4.19 -5.46 3.69
C LEU A 50 3.06 -5.65 4.71
N GLY A 51 2.06 -4.74 4.72
CA GLY A 51 0.89 -4.87 5.59
C GLY A 51 0.10 -6.14 5.33
N SER A 52 -0.07 -6.51 4.06
CA SER A 52 -0.75 -7.74 3.66
C SER A 52 -0.02 -9.01 4.15
N GLU A 53 1.30 -9.06 3.99
CA GLU A 53 2.14 -10.17 4.44
C GLU A 53 2.11 -10.32 5.98
N ILE A 54 2.12 -9.21 6.72
CA ILE A 54 2.00 -9.22 8.20
C ILE A 54 0.64 -9.78 8.63
N ILE A 55 -0.45 -9.34 8.00
CA ILE A 55 -1.80 -9.82 8.30
C ILE A 55 -1.91 -11.34 8.04
N GLU A 56 -1.33 -11.81 6.93
CA GLU A 56 -1.29 -13.24 6.62
C GLU A 56 -0.50 -14.03 7.66
N SER A 57 0.69 -13.53 8.04
CA SER A 57 1.53 -14.14 9.08
C SER A 57 0.77 -14.27 10.42
N ILE A 58 0.08 -13.21 10.86
CA ILE A 58 -0.74 -13.23 12.08
C ILE A 58 -1.89 -14.24 11.97
N LYS A 59 -2.56 -14.33 10.81
CA LYS A 59 -3.64 -15.30 10.58
C LYS A 59 -3.12 -16.73 10.68
N ASN A 60 -1.94 -17.01 10.12
CA ASN A 60 -1.33 -18.34 10.16
C ASN A 60 -0.92 -18.71 11.59
N PHE A 61 -0.25 -17.80 12.30
CA PHE A 61 0.09 -18.00 13.72
C PHE A 61 -1.13 -18.33 14.58
N ARG A 62 -2.26 -17.62 14.37
CA ARG A 62 -3.52 -17.89 15.09
C ARG A 62 -4.13 -19.25 14.75
N LYS A 63 -3.99 -19.73 13.52
CA LYS A 63 -4.48 -21.07 13.12
C LYS A 63 -3.66 -22.17 13.78
N GLU A 64 -2.34 -22.04 13.75
CA GLU A 64 -1.42 -23.00 14.38
C GLU A 64 -1.66 -23.11 15.88
N SER A 65 -1.78 -21.96 16.56
CA SER A 65 -2.04 -21.90 18.00
C SER A 65 -3.33 -22.61 18.43
N LYS A 66 -4.36 -22.63 17.56
CA LYS A 66 -5.64 -23.31 17.81
C LYS A 66 -5.59 -24.81 17.56
N ASN A 67 -4.64 -25.30 16.75
CA ASN A 67 -4.50 -26.73 16.44
C ASN A 67 -3.63 -27.47 17.47
N THR A 68 -2.94 -26.74 18.36
CA THR A 68 -2.09 -27.28 19.44
C THR A 68 -2.77 -27.34 20.81
N THR A 69 -4.04 -26.95 20.90
CA THR A 69 -4.87 -27.00 22.13
C THR A 69 -6.07 -27.90 21.91
#